data_AF-A0A7V3JQX8-F1
#
_entry.id   AF-A0A7V3JQX8-F1
#
_cell.length_a   1.000
_cell.length_b   1.000
_cell.length_c   1.000
_cell.angle_alpha   90.00
_cell.angle_beta   90.00
_cell.angle_gamma   90.00
#
_symmetry.space_group_name_H-M   'P 1'
#
loop_
_entity.id
_entity.type
_entity.pdbx_description
1 polymer ?
#
loop_
_entity_poly.entity_id
_entity_poly.type
_entity_poly.pdbx_seq_one_letter_code
_entity_poly.pdbx_strand_id
1 'polypeptide(L)'
;MAEILRFDSGGAADRKRCALGVAVSPDGTRISAALVWVEGRGLGMRAQIGEGITAQLPAETAALFTHLADRSAGSSPATTVESIAALAARLSEHQAALVDALLSQAGVAPARILVLGVVEPGLGSGSGGLPGV
;
A
#
# COMPACT_ATOMS: atom_id res chain seq x y z
N MET A 1 34.78 -3.59 -7.49
CA MET A 1 34.69 -2.72 -6.28
C MET A 1 33.22 -2.46 -6.03
N ALA A 2 32.71 -2.84 -4.86
CA ALA A 2 31.33 -2.55 -4.47
C ALA A 2 31.36 -1.56 -3.30
N GLU A 3 30.70 -0.43 -3.47
CA GLU A 3 30.59 0.60 -2.44
C GLU A 3 29.48 0.22 -1.47
N ILE A 4 29.85 0.03 -0.20
CA ILE A 4 28.90 -0.27 0.87
C ILE A 4 28.26 1.07 1.27
N LEU A 5 27.02 1.28 0.86
CA LEU A 5 26.19 2.39 1.34
C LEU A 5 26.00 2.24 2.85
N ARG A 6 26.73 3.04 3.62
CA ARG A 6 26.56 3.14 5.08
C ARG A 6 25.37 4.05 5.36
N PHE A 7 24.24 3.44 5.69
CA PHE A 7 23.12 4.16 6.27
C PHE A 7 23.52 4.61 7.68
N ASP A 8 23.50 5.92 7.87
CA ASP A 8 23.90 6.59 9.11
C ASP A 8 23.15 6.01 10.31
N SER A 9 23.91 5.61 11.32
CA SER A 9 23.38 5.01 12.54
C SER A 9 23.05 6.13 13.52
N GLY A 10 21.94 6.83 13.30
CA GLY A 10 21.39 7.79 14.26
C GLY A 10 21.34 7.19 15.66
N GLY A 11 21.68 8.02 16.65
CA GLY A 11 22.09 7.64 18.01
C GLY A 11 21.23 6.59 18.74
N ALA A 12 21.87 5.95 19.72
CA ALA A 12 21.51 4.72 20.41
C ALA A 12 20.18 4.71 21.21
N ALA A 13 19.25 5.64 20.99
CA ALA A 13 17.99 5.73 21.74
C ALA A 13 16.73 5.27 20.97
N ASP A 14 16.77 5.12 19.64
CA ASP A 14 15.58 4.68 18.89
C ASP A 14 15.94 3.73 17.74
N ARG A 15 16.16 2.45 18.08
CA ARG A 15 16.53 1.40 17.12
C ARG A 15 15.33 0.84 16.32
N LYS A 16 14.10 1.27 16.60
CA LYS A 16 12.92 0.76 15.90
C LYS A 16 12.78 1.43 14.55
N ARG A 17 13.04 0.64 13.51
CA ARG A 17 12.79 1.02 12.12
C ARG A 17 11.32 0.74 11.83
N CYS A 18 10.62 1.62 11.13
CA CYS A 18 9.25 1.33 10.69
C CYS A 18 9.16 1.19 9.18
N ALA A 19 8.36 0.21 8.77
CA ALA A 19 7.82 0.07 7.44
C ALA A 19 6.31 0.32 7.51
N LEU A 20 5.72 0.69 6.38
CA LEU A 20 4.29 0.87 6.25
C LEU A 20 3.77 0.02 5.09
N GLY A 21 2.69 -0.70 5.31
CA GLY A 21 1.97 -1.42 4.27
C GLY A 21 0.63 -0.75 4.00
N VAL A 22 0.25 -0.62 2.74
CA VAL A 22 -1.09 -0.23 2.29
C VAL A 22 -1.65 -1.34 1.42
N ALA A 23 -2.90 -1.70 1.64
CA ALA A 23 -3.60 -2.72 0.86
C ALA A 23 -4.99 -2.21 0.46
N VAL A 24 -5.32 -2.36 -0.81
CA VAL A 24 -6.68 -2.15 -1.33
C VAL A 24 -7.39 -3.50 -1.36
N SER A 25 -8.65 -3.55 -0.92
CA SER A 25 -9.42 -4.79 -0.91
C SER A 25 -9.71 -5.27 -2.34
N PRO A 26 -9.80 -6.59 -2.58
CA PRO A 26 -10.03 -7.13 -3.93
C PRO A 26 -11.29 -6.63 -4.63
N ASP A 27 -12.29 -6.20 -3.87
CA ASP A 27 -13.54 -5.61 -4.36
C ASP A 27 -13.44 -4.10 -4.64
N GLY A 28 -12.28 -3.47 -4.40
CA GLY A 28 -12.05 -2.04 -4.60
C GLY A 28 -12.86 -1.13 -3.66
N THR A 29 -13.42 -1.67 -2.58
CA THR A 29 -14.31 -0.90 -1.67
C THR A 29 -13.59 -0.34 -0.44
N ARG A 30 -12.45 -0.93 -0.06
CA ARG A 30 -11.74 -0.59 1.17
C ARG A 30 -10.26 -0.41 0.91
N ILE A 31 -9.66 0.46 1.71
CA ILE A 31 -8.21 0.62 1.80
C ILE A 31 -7.78 0.48 3.26
N SER A 32 -6.71 -0.26 3.50
CA SER A 32 -6.16 -0.48 4.83
C SER A 32 -4.68 -0.14 4.84
N ALA A 33 -4.20 0.47 5.92
CA ALA A 33 -2.80 0.74 6.14
C ALA A 33 -2.38 0.19 7.51
N ALA A 34 -1.14 -0.29 7.61
CA ALA A 34 -0.57 -0.79 8.85
C ALA A 34 0.90 -0.40 8.97
N LEU A 35 1.28 -0.01 10.19
CA LEU A 35 2.69 0.20 10.57
C LEU A 35 3.28 -1.12 11.04
N VAL A 36 4.51 -1.38 10.60
CA VAL A 36 5.29 -2.54 11.01
C VAL A 36 6.60 -2.05 11.60
N TRP A 37 6.80 -2.31 12.88
CA TRP A 37 8.06 -2.08 13.56
C TRP A 37 9.00 -3.24 13.32
N VAL A 38 10.23 -2.91 12.93
CA VAL A 38 11.28 -3.88 12.67
C VAL A 38 12.42 -3.61 13.65
N GLU A 39 12.73 -4.64 14.42
CA GLU A 39 13.85 -4.66 15.36
C GLU A 39 14.83 -5.77 15.00
N GLY A 40 16.09 -5.63 15.45
CA GLY A 40 17.14 -6.61 15.17
C GLY A 40 17.80 -6.44 13.80
N ARG A 41 18.60 -7.44 13.40
CA ARG A 41 19.41 -7.43 12.16
C ARG A 41 19.54 -8.84 11.60
N GLY A 42 19.57 -8.97 10.27
CA GLY A 42 19.75 -10.25 9.59
C GLY A 42 18.71 -11.29 10.03
N LEU A 43 19.16 -12.48 10.39
CA LEU A 43 18.29 -13.56 10.87
C LEU A 43 17.68 -13.30 12.26
N GLY A 44 18.18 -12.32 13.01
CA GLY A 44 17.61 -11.89 14.28
C GLY A 44 16.54 -10.81 14.15
N MET A 45 16.09 -10.52 12.92
CA MET A 45 15.06 -9.53 12.66
C MET A 45 13.69 -9.99 13.19
N ARG A 46 12.98 -9.11 13.89
CA ARG A 46 11.62 -9.33 14.38
C ARG A 46 10.73 -8.21 13.90
N ALA A 47 9.63 -8.58 13.24
CA ALA A 47 8.59 -7.67 12.82
C ALA A 47 7.45 -7.69 13.85
N GLN A 48 6.96 -6.51 14.23
CA GLN A 48 5.80 -6.34 15.09
C GLN A 48 4.82 -5.40 14.40
N ILE A 49 3.58 -5.86 14.21
CA ILE A 49 2.51 -5.00 13.71
C ILE A 49 2.20 -3.98 14.81
N GLY A 50 2.27 -2.71 14.45
CA GLY A 50 1.88 -1.59 15.30
C GLY A 50 0.42 -1.23 15.05
N GLU A 51 0.17 0.05 14.83
CA GLU A 51 -1.17 0.56 14.52
C GLU A 51 -1.58 0.25 13.09
N GLY A 52 -2.90 0.15 12.88
CA GLY A 52 -3.49 0.05 11.56
C GLY A 52 -4.80 0.84 11.49
N ILE A 53 -5.14 1.24 10.28
CA ILE A 53 -6.35 1.98 9.97
C ILE A 53 -6.97 1.40 8.69
N THR A 54 -8.30 1.38 8.64
CA THR A 54 -9.06 0.98 7.45
C THR A 54 -10.08 2.06 7.15
N ALA A 55 -10.21 2.42 5.88
CA ALA A 55 -11.20 3.36 5.38
C ALA A 55 -11.99 2.75 4.21
N GLN A 56 -13.21 3.25 4.04
CA GLN A 56 -14.02 2.98 2.85
C GLN A 56 -13.56 3.88 1.71
N LEU A 57 -13.39 3.33 0.53
CA LEU A 57 -13.16 4.10 -0.68
C LEU A 57 -14.49 4.77 -1.12
N PRO A 58 -14.43 5.97 -1.72
CA PRO A 58 -15.63 6.60 -2.26
C PRO A 58 -16.34 5.70 -3.28
N ALA A 59 -17.67 5.74 -3.29
CA ALA A 59 -18.49 4.92 -4.17
C ALA A 59 -18.12 5.09 -5.65
N GLU A 60 -17.72 6.30 -6.06
CA GLU A 60 -17.25 6.56 -7.42
C GLU A 60 -15.96 5.80 -7.76
N THR A 61 -15.00 5.76 -6.84
CA THR A 61 -13.73 5.05 -7.01
C THR A 61 -13.97 3.54 -7.07
N ALA A 62 -14.84 3.02 -6.20
CA ALA A 62 -15.26 1.63 -6.23
C ALA A 62 -15.99 1.28 -7.54
N ALA A 63 -16.90 2.14 -8.01
CA ALA A 63 -17.61 1.94 -9.27
C ALA A 63 -16.66 1.92 -10.48
N LEU A 64 -15.66 2.81 -10.51
CA LEU A 64 -14.61 2.79 -11.54
C LEU A 64 -13.78 1.50 -11.50
N PHE A 65 -13.45 1.00 -10.31
CA PHE A 65 -12.75 -0.26 -10.13
C PHE A 65 -13.57 -1.44 -10.68
N THR A 66 -14.83 -1.59 -10.26
CA THR A 66 -15.74 -2.63 -10.75
C THR A 66 -15.90 -2.57 -12.26
N HIS A 67 -16.11 -1.36 -12.79
CA HIS A 67 -16.27 -1.13 -14.21
C HIS A 67 -15.06 -1.55 -15.03
N LEU A 68 -13.84 -1.32 -14.53
CA LEU A 68 -12.61 -1.75 -15.19
C LEU A 68 -12.38 -3.26 -15.06
N ALA A 69 -12.70 -3.85 -13.92
CA ALA A 69 -12.61 -5.30 -13.69
C ALA A 69 -13.55 -6.09 -14.64
N ASP A 70 -14.75 -5.56 -14.89
CA ASP A 70 -15.77 -6.21 -15.75
C ASP A 70 -15.54 -5.97 -17.25
N ARG A 71 -14.76 -4.95 -17.64
CA ARG A 71 -14.68 -4.44 -19.03
C ARG A 71 -13.76 -5.19 -20.00
N SER A 72 -13.39 -6.43 -19.70
CA SER A 72 -12.41 -7.19 -20.50
C SER A 72 -12.82 -7.49 -21.96
N ALA A 73 -14.01 -7.08 -22.45
CA ALA A 73 -14.52 -7.50 -23.76
C ALA A 73 -15.13 -6.44 -24.71
N GLY A 74 -15.22 -5.13 -24.37
CA GLY A 74 -16.05 -4.23 -25.22
C GLY A 74 -15.75 -2.73 -25.28
N SER A 75 -14.68 -2.23 -24.64
CA SER A 75 -14.36 -0.80 -24.66
C SER A 75 -13.19 -0.47 -25.57
N SER A 76 -13.23 0.71 -26.19
CA SER A 76 -12.11 1.25 -26.97
C SER A 76 -10.87 1.36 -26.07
N PRO A 77 -9.69 0.92 -26.53
CA PRO A 77 -8.47 0.88 -25.72
C PRO A 77 -8.10 2.25 -25.15
N ALA A 78 -8.36 3.34 -25.88
CA ALA A 78 -8.09 4.70 -25.40
C ALA A 78 -8.91 5.06 -24.15
N THR A 79 -10.20 4.72 -24.14
CA THR A 79 -11.10 4.99 -22.99
C THR A 79 -10.75 4.15 -21.76
N THR A 80 -10.19 2.95 -21.97
CA THR A 80 -9.71 2.07 -20.90
C THR A 80 -8.45 2.64 -20.26
N VAL A 81 -7.48 3.10 -21.06
CA VAL A 81 -6.23 3.69 -20.53
C VAL A 81 -6.52 4.95 -19.69
N GLU A 82 -7.39 5.83 -20.18
CA GLU A 82 -7.80 7.03 -19.43
C GLU A 82 -8.47 6.67 -18.09
N SER A 83 -9.36 5.67 -18.11
CA SER A 83 -10.04 5.20 -16.90
C SER A 83 -9.08 4.56 -15.90
N ILE A 84 -8.08 3.80 -16.37
CA ILE A 84 -7.02 3.22 -15.52
C ILE A 84 -6.19 4.34 -14.89
N ALA A 85 -5.77 5.34 -15.67
CA ALA A 85 -5.00 6.47 -15.16
C ALA A 85 -5.80 7.27 -14.11
N ALA A 86 -7.09 7.51 -14.36
CA ALA A 86 -7.98 8.17 -13.41
C ALA A 86 -8.13 7.37 -12.11
N LEU A 87 -8.29 6.05 -12.20
CA LEU A 87 -8.36 5.18 -11.02
C LEU A 87 -7.05 5.19 -10.24
N ALA A 88 -5.90 5.06 -10.91
CA ALA A 88 -4.58 5.08 -10.27
C ALA A 88 -4.32 6.40 -9.53
N ALA A 89 -4.70 7.54 -10.12
CA ALA A 89 -4.60 8.84 -9.46
C ALA A 89 -5.46 8.91 -8.19
N ARG A 90 -6.74 8.51 -8.28
CA ARG A 90 -7.66 8.49 -7.12
C ARG A 90 -7.18 7.55 -6.02
N LEU A 91 -6.70 6.35 -6.37
CA LEU A 91 -6.15 5.41 -5.39
C LEU A 91 -4.90 5.97 -4.71
N SER A 92 -3.99 6.58 -5.46
CA SER A 92 -2.79 7.21 -4.91
C SER A 92 -3.14 8.34 -3.92
N GLU A 93 -4.14 9.15 -4.22
CA GLU A 93 -4.64 10.19 -3.32
C GLU A 93 -5.20 9.60 -2.01
N HIS A 94 -6.04 8.56 -2.12
CA HIS A 94 -6.59 7.90 -0.94
C HIS A 94 -5.53 7.17 -0.11
N GLN A 95 -4.53 6.57 -0.76
CA GLN A 95 -3.38 5.95 -0.09
C GLN A 95 -2.58 6.99 0.68
N ALA A 96 -2.23 8.12 0.05
CA ALA A 96 -1.50 9.19 0.70
C ALA A 96 -2.26 9.75 1.91
N ALA A 97 -3.56 10.00 1.77
CA ALA A 97 -4.41 10.48 2.86
C ALA A 97 -4.51 9.47 4.02
N LEU A 98 -4.64 8.17 3.71
CA LEU A 98 -4.71 7.12 4.72
C LEU A 98 -3.38 6.97 5.47
N VAL A 99 -2.26 7.09 4.76
CA VAL A 99 -0.91 7.05 5.33
C VAL A 99 -0.69 8.23 6.26
N ASP A 100 -1.04 9.44 5.83
CA ASP A 100 -0.93 10.64 6.65
C ASP A 100 -1.76 10.52 7.94
N ALA A 101 -3.01 10.05 7.82
CA ALA A 101 -3.87 9.78 8.97
C ALA A 101 -3.26 8.74 9.93
N LEU A 102 -2.71 7.64 9.42
CA LEU A 102 -2.06 6.61 10.23
C LEU A 102 -0.83 7.14 10.97
N LEU A 103 0.02 7.91 10.27
CA LEU A 103 1.23 8.49 10.86
C LEU A 103 0.90 9.51 11.95
N SER A 104 -0.12 10.34 11.70
CA SER A 104 -0.64 11.30 12.66
C SER A 104 -1.20 10.59 13.91
N GLN A 105 -2.00 9.53 13.71
CA GLN A 105 -2.57 8.72 14.81
C GLN A 105 -1.48 8.06 15.65
N ALA A 106 -0.48 7.47 15.00
CA ALA A 106 0.61 6.75 15.66
C ALA A 106 1.71 7.66 16.23
N GLY A 107 1.64 8.98 15.99
CA GLY A 107 2.68 9.93 16.38
C GLY A 107 4.04 9.66 15.72
N VAL A 108 4.05 9.08 14.51
CA VAL A 108 5.27 8.69 13.80
C VAL A 108 5.59 9.73 12.72
N ALA A 109 6.76 10.38 12.83
CA ALA A 109 7.21 11.29 11.78
C ALA A 109 7.48 10.54 10.46
N PRO A 110 7.09 11.08 9.28
CA PRO A 110 7.31 10.42 7.99
C PRO A 110 8.76 10.02 7.72
N ALA A 111 9.73 10.82 8.20
CA ALA A 111 11.17 10.54 8.06
C ALA A 111 11.64 9.24 8.74
N ARG A 112 10.81 8.62 9.58
CA ARG A 112 11.12 7.33 10.21
C ARG A 112 10.75 6.13 9.34
N ILE A 113 9.88 6.32 8.35
CA ILE A 113 9.40 5.26 7.47
C ILE A 113 10.49 4.93 6.46
N LEU A 114 11.03 3.71 6.54
CA LEU A 114 12.09 3.26 5.64
C LEU A 114 11.56 2.83 4.28
N VAL A 115 10.36 2.26 4.27
CA VAL A 115 9.73 1.72 3.07
C VAL A 115 8.22 1.76 3.23
N LEU A 116 7.56 2.04 2.12
CA LEU A 116 6.12 1.96 1.96
C LEU A 116 5.84 0.91 0.87
N GLY A 117 5.15 -0.15 1.24
CA GLY A 117 4.68 -1.18 0.32
C GLY A 117 3.19 -0.98 0.02
N VAL A 118 2.81 -1.00 -1.25
CA VAL A 118 1.40 -0.94 -1.66
C VAL A 118 1.03 -2.26 -2.34
N VAL A 119 -0.08 -2.85 -1.92
CA VAL A 119 -0.71 -3.99 -2.57
C VAL A 119 -2.05 -3.54 -3.14
N GLU A 120 -2.12 -3.44 -4.46
CA GLU A 120 -3.36 -3.18 -5.17
C GLU A 120 -3.83 -4.47 -5.86
N PRO A 121 -5.13 -4.81 -5.79
CA PRO A 121 -5.66 -5.90 -6.60
C PRO A 121 -5.54 -5.48 -8.07
N GLY A 122 -4.78 -6.26 -8.85
CA GLY A 122 -4.63 -5.98 -10.28
C GLY A 122 -5.99 -5.88 -10.98
N LEU A 123 -6.09 -5.00 -11.98
CA LEU A 123 -7.32 -4.73 -12.74
C LEU A 123 -7.71 -5.86 -13.72
N GLY A 124 -7.28 -7.10 -13.47
CA GLY A 124 -7.62 -8.25 -14.28
C GLY A 124 -6.79 -9.50 -14.00
N SER A 125 -7.48 -10.55 -13.58
CA SER A 125 -7.24 -11.94 -14.01
C SER A 125 -8.56 -12.67 -13.84
N GLY A 126 -9.33 -12.82 -14.92
CA GLY A 126 -10.37 -13.83 -14.97
C GLY A 126 -9.75 -15.21 -14.70
N SER A 127 -10.35 -15.95 -13.77
CA SER A 127 -10.00 -17.32 -13.35
C SER A 127 -8.60 -17.51 -12.73
N GLY A 128 -8.59 -17.95 -11.47
CA GLY A 128 -7.40 -18.41 -10.80
C GLY A 128 -7.44 -18.09 -9.32
N GLY A 129 -8.43 -18.64 -8.61
CA GLY A 129 -8.27 -18.82 -7.18
C GLY A 129 -6.93 -19.51 -6.96
N LEU A 130 -6.07 -18.92 -6.15
CA LEU A 130 -4.99 -19.70 -5.57
C LEU A 130 -5.67 -20.74 -4.67
N PRO A 131 -5.55 -22.05 -4.95
CA PRO A 131 -5.82 -23.03 -3.92
C PRO A 131 -4.81 -22.78 -2.80
N GLY A 132 -5.19 -23.10 -1.57
CA GLY A 132 -4.40 -22.81 -0.39
C GLY A 132 -2.96 -23.33 -0.42
N VAL A 133 -2.29 -22.99 0.69
CA VAL A 133 -0.89 -23.19 1.11
C VAL A 133 0.16 -22.25 0.52
#